data_AF-A0AAU5XPF8-F1
#
_entry.id   AF-A0AAU5XPF8-F1
#
_cell.length_a   1.000
_cell.length_b   1.000
_cell.length_c   1.000
_cell.angle_alpha   90.00
_cell.angle_beta   90.00
_cell.angle_gamma   90.00
#
_symmetry.space_group_name_H-M   'P 1'
#
loop_
_entity.id
_entity.type
_entity.pdbx_description
1 polymer ?
#
loop_
_entity_poly.entity_id
_entity_poly.type
_entity_poly.pdbx_seq_one_letter_code
_entity_poly.pdbx_strand_id
1 'polypeptide(L)'
;MSGLAAALCAVVPVAEAAPAASSGQWVVTDYSGNFVRGGGVTSYTKLGTGRYEVTFDRNVAGCSYVATVADPGNGLVYNPGLVFTAGGHSSVNGVYVETKNLGAGLADYPFQLQVQCGGLWVATNYSGNFVRGGGVTGMTRLGPGRYEATFNQDVSGCTFAATVADPGNGLVYNPGLVFTAGGHNSVNGVYVETKNLGAGLADYPFQLQVQCGGLTVASDYSGNFVRGSGVTAFTRLGVGRYEATFDRNVAGCSYVATVADPGRNLVYSPGLVFTAGGHSSPNGVYVETKNPGGGLADYPFQLQVAC
;
A
#
# COMPACT_ATOMS: atom_id res chain seq x y z
N MET A 1 54.12 2.06 46.59
CA MET A 1 53.54 2.16 45.25
C MET A 1 52.55 1.02 45.10
N SER A 2 51.27 1.27 45.38
CA SER A 2 50.22 0.26 45.37
C SER A 2 49.16 0.72 44.37
N GLY A 3 49.07 0.01 43.23
CA GLY A 3 48.13 0.33 42.16
C GLY A 3 46.85 -0.49 42.33
N LEU A 4 45.74 0.20 42.60
CA LEU A 4 44.40 -0.39 42.51
C LEU A 4 43.99 -0.42 41.04
N ALA A 5 43.75 -1.62 40.51
CA ALA A 5 43.08 -1.80 39.22
C ALA A 5 41.57 -1.85 39.44
N ALA A 6 40.84 -0.86 38.92
CA ALA A 6 39.38 -0.84 38.94
C ALA A 6 38.84 -1.73 37.82
N ALA A 7 38.05 -2.74 38.19
CA ALA A 7 37.33 -3.58 37.24
C ALA A 7 36.13 -2.79 36.65
N LEU A 8 36.18 -2.50 35.35
CA LEU A 8 35.05 -1.97 34.61
C LEU A 8 34.00 -3.08 34.45
N CYS A 9 32.83 -2.91 35.07
CA CYS A 9 31.67 -3.77 34.84
C CYS A 9 31.03 -3.35 33.50
N ALA A 10 31.13 -4.20 32.47
CA ALA A 10 30.50 -3.94 31.18
C ALA A 10 28.97 -4.08 31.32
N VAL A 11 28.26 -2.98 31.12
CA VAL A 11 26.79 -2.97 31.06
C VAL A 11 26.39 -3.54 29.69
N VAL A 12 25.80 -4.73 29.69
CA VAL A 12 25.16 -5.30 28.49
C VAL A 12 23.87 -4.50 28.25
N PRO A 13 23.67 -3.86 27.07
CA PRO A 13 22.40 -3.23 26.79
C PRO A 13 21.34 -4.32 26.70
N VAL A 14 20.35 -4.25 27.58
CA VAL A 14 19.11 -5.02 27.46
C VAL A 14 18.43 -4.50 26.19
N ALA A 15 18.17 -5.38 25.23
CA ALA A 15 17.35 -5.05 24.07
C ALA A 15 15.99 -4.56 24.58
N GLU A 16 15.71 -3.27 24.40
CA GLU A 16 14.36 -2.74 24.64
C GLU A 16 13.41 -3.52 23.73
N ALA A 17 12.45 -4.21 24.36
CA ALA A 17 11.33 -4.78 23.65
C ALA A 17 10.65 -3.65 22.88
N ALA A 18 10.59 -3.79 21.55
CA ALA A 18 9.87 -2.87 20.70
C ALA A 18 8.45 -2.66 21.28
N PRO A 19 7.94 -1.42 21.33
CA PRO A 19 6.58 -1.18 21.80
C PRO A 19 5.62 -2.03 20.98
N ALA A 20 4.69 -2.70 21.66
CA ALA A 20 3.72 -3.61 21.08
C ALA A 20 3.10 -3.04 19.80
N ALA A 21 3.21 -3.81 18.72
CA ALA A 21 2.70 -3.48 17.41
C ALA A 21 1.21 -3.12 17.46
N SER A 22 0.82 -2.24 16.55
CA SER A 22 -0.52 -2.23 15.98
C SER A 22 -1.23 -3.56 16.01
N SER A 23 -2.46 -3.68 16.48
CA SER A 23 -3.31 -4.84 16.11
C SER A 23 -3.80 -4.71 14.66
N GLY A 24 -2.88 -4.52 13.71
CA GLY A 24 -3.16 -4.45 12.27
C GLY A 24 -3.11 -5.83 11.60
N GLN A 25 -3.94 -6.06 10.60
CA GLN A 25 -3.82 -7.21 9.70
C GLN A 25 -2.98 -6.80 8.50
N TRP A 26 -1.75 -7.27 8.42
CA TRP A 26 -0.86 -6.95 7.31
C TRP A 26 0.18 -8.05 7.10
N VAL A 27 0.77 -8.10 5.91
CA VAL A 27 1.83 -9.07 5.58
C VAL A 27 2.88 -8.40 4.70
N VAL A 28 4.12 -8.87 4.87
CA VAL A 28 5.27 -8.50 4.06
C VAL A 28 5.93 -9.77 3.54
N THR A 29 6.28 -9.77 2.26
CA THR A 29 6.89 -10.91 1.58
C THR A 29 8.22 -10.54 0.93
N ASP A 30 9.05 -11.54 0.66
CA ASP A 30 10.31 -11.38 -0.06
C ASP A 30 10.15 -11.58 -1.59
N TYR A 31 11.25 -11.39 -2.32
CA TYR A 31 11.25 -11.51 -3.78
C TYR A 31 10.91 -12.91 -4.30
N SER A 32 11.08 -13.94 -3.48
CA SER A 32 10.71 -15.31 -3.81
C SER A 32 9.23 -15.60 -3.48
N GLY A 33 8.51 -14.62 -2.93
CA GLY A 33 7.15 -14.78 -2.45
C GLY A 33 7.07 -15.62 -1.17
N ASN A 34 8.08 -15.53 -0.29
CA ASN A 34 8.02 -16.10 1.04
C ASN A 34 7.51 -15.06 2.05
N PHE A 35 6.85 -15.54 3.11
CA PHE A 35 6.49 -14.71 4.26
C PHE A 35 7.74 -14.22 5.01
N VAL A 36 7.80 -12.91 5.27
CA VAL A 36 8.89 -12.29 6.05
C VAL A 36 8.39 -11.89 7.43
N ARG A 37 7.28 -11.16 7.48
CA ARG A 37 6.68 -10.63 8.72
C ARG A 37 5.22 -10.26 8.47
N GLY A 38 4.43 -10.16 9.53
CA GLY A 38 3.01 -9.84 9.44
C GLY A 38 2.38 -9.55 10.80
N GLY A 39 1.30 -8.76 10.79
CA GLY A 39 0.41 -8.55 11.91
C GLY A 39 -0.86 -9.38 11.74
N GLY A 40 -1.26 -10.12 12.78
CA GLY A 40 -2.47 -10.95 12.77
C GLY A 40 -2.46 -12.14 11.79
N VAL A 41 -1.33 -12.46 11.16
CA VAL A 41 -1.21 -13.59 10.20
C VAL A 41 -1.09 -14.91 10.96
N THR A 42 -1.94 -15.88 10.63
CA THR A 42 -1.91 -17.25 11.19
C THR A 42 -1.33 -18.27 10.22
N SER A 43 -1.48 -18.04 8.91
CA SER A 43 -0.79 -18.84 7.89
C SER A 43 -0.56 -18.08 6.60
N TYR A 44 0.50 -18.46 5.88
CA TYR A 44 0.84 -17.95 4.56
C TYR A 44 1.16 -19.13 3.64
N THR A 45 0.52 -19.17 2.47
CA THR A 45 0.72 -20.25 1.49
C THR A 45 1.02 -19.67 0.12
N LYS A 46 2.17 -20.05 -0.46
CA LYS A 46 2.43 -19.87 -1.89
C LYS A 46 1.78 -21.01 -2.65
N LEU A 47 0.69 -20.71 -3.36
CA LEU A 47 -0.11 -21.68 -4.10
C LEU A 47 0.52 -22.03 -5.46
N GLY A 48 1.35 -21.13 -5.98
CA GLY A 48 2.08 -21.27 -7.23
C GLY A 48 2.81 -19.99 -7.55
N THR A 49 3.48 -19.93 -8.70
CA THR A 49 4.11 -18.68 -9.18
C THR A 49 3.09 -17.55 -9.20
N GLY A 50 3.42 -16.46 -8.53
CA GLY A 50 2.60 -15.25 -8.44
C GLY A 50 1.23 -15.44 -7.81
N ARG A 51 1.01 -16.49 -7.00
CA ARG A 51 -0.28 -16.79 -6.36
C ARG A 51 -0.09 -17.17 -4.90
N TYR A 52 -0.78 -16.45 -4.01
CA TYR A 52 -0.60 -16.58 -2.57
C TYR A 52 -1.94 -16.52 -1.85
N GLU A 53 -2.03 -17.21 -0.72
CA GLU A 53 -3.12 -17.10 0.24
C GLU A 53 -2.54 -16.68 1.60
N VAL A 54 -3.07 -15.60 2.16
CA VAL A 54 -2.72 -15.08 3.47
C VAL A 54 -3.93 -15.28 4.38
N THR A 55 -3.77 -16.00 5.49
CA THR A 55 -4.85 -16.20 6.47
C THR A 55 -4.55 -15.43 7.74
N PHE A 56 -5.55 -14.68 8.22
CA PHE A 56 -5.47 -13.91 9.45
C PHE A 56 -6.13 -14.64 10.64
N ASP A 57 -5.93 -14.13 11.84
CA ASP A 57 -6.48 -14.64 13.10
C ASP A 57 -7.98 -14.36 13.30
N ARG A 58 -8.62 -13.72 12.32
CA ARG A 58 -10.03 -13.32 12.36
C ARG A 58 -10.66 -13.30 10.98
N ASN A 59 -11.99 -13.22 10.95
CA ASN A 59 -12.74 -13.01 9.72
C ASN A 59 -12.43 -11.64 9.12
N VAL A 60 -11.95 -11.63 7.88
CA VAL A 60 -11.61 -10.42 7.12
C VAL A 60 -12.46 -10.24 5.86
N ALA A 61 -13.38 -11.17 5.55
CA ALA A 61 -14.23 -11.14 4.35
C ALA A 61 -15.01 -9.81 4.17
N GLY A 62 -15.32 -9.15 5.29
CA GLY A 62 -16.01 -7.85 5.34
C GLY A 62 -15.09 -6.64 5.30
N CYS A 63 -13.79 -6.79 5.03
CA CYS A 63 -12.78 -5.73 5.12
C CYS A 63 -12.25 -5.32 3.74
N SER A 64 -11.40 -4.29 3.70
CA SER A 64 -10.61 -3.93 2.50
C SER A 64 -9.24 -4.59 2.49
N TYR A 65 -8.67 -4.86 1.31
CA TYR A 65 -7.37 -5.48 1.07
C TYR A 65 -6.59 -4.65 0.05
N VAL A 66 -5.62 -3.85 0.51
CA VAL A 66 -4.78 -3.00 -0.35
C VAL A 66 -3.36 -3.52 -0.31
N ALA A 67 -2.75 -3.68 -1.46
CA ALA A 67 -1.40 -4.18 -1.61
C ALA A 67 -0.58 -3.38 -2.63
N THR A 68 0.73 -3.39 -2.43
CA THR A 68 1.73 -2.77 -3.32
C THR A 68 2.89 -3.73 -3.52
N VAL A 69 3.48 -3.73 -4.72
CA VAL A 69 4.75 -4.42 -4.96
C VAL A 69 5.83 -3.68 -4.18
N ALA A 70 6.46 -4.36 -3.24
CA ALA A 70 7.22 -3.71 -2.19
C ALA A 70 8.28 -4.62 -1.58
N ASP A 71 9.53 -4.18 -1.57
CA ASP A 71 10.66 -4.93 -1.02
C ASP A 71 10.63 -4.90 0.53
N PRO A 72 10.88 -6.03 1.22
CA PRO A 72 10.84 -6.09 2.67
C PRO A 72 12.03 -5.39 3.35
N GLY A 73 13.15 -5.23 2.63
CA GLY A 73 14.37 -4.54 3.04
C GLY A 73 14.53 -3.25 2.22
N ASN A 74 15.74 -2.90 1.81
CA ASN A 74 16.05 -1.68 1.05
C ASN A 74 16.32 -1.96 -0.45
N GLY A 75 15.67 -2.99 -1.00
CA GLY A 75 15.85 -3.39 -2.38
C GLY A 75 15.26 -2.41 -3.39
N LEU A 76 15.93 -2.26 -4.53
CA LEU A 76 15.41 -1.51 -5.68
C LEU A 76 14.49 -2.39 -6.53
N VAL A 77 13.43 -1.81 -7.09
CA VAL A 77 12.55 -2.53 -8.03
C VAL A 77 13.06 -2.35 -9.46
N TYR A 78 13.84 -3.31 -9.95
CA TYR A 78 14.37 -3.24 -11.32
C TYR A 78 13.32 -3.54 -12.39
N ASN A 79 12.49 -4.57 -12.15
CA ASN A 79 11.44 -4.99 -13.06
C ASN A 79 10.08 -4.62 -12.46
N PRO A 80 9.30 -3.75 -13.11
CA PRO A 80 7.96 -3.43 -12.64
C PRO A 80 7.08 -4.69 -12.58
N GLY A 81 6.40 -4.85 -11.45
CA GLY A 81 5.38 -5.86 -11.24
C GLY A 81 4.03 -5.21 -10.93
N LEU A 82 2.99 -6.02 -10.98
CA LEU A 82 1.62 -5.68 -10.59
C LEU A 82 1.20 -6.59 -9.44
N VAL A 83 0.37 -6.08 -8.55
CA VAL A 83 -0.24 -6.85 -7.46
C VAL A 83 -1.75 -6.62 -7.45
N PHE A 84 -2.47 -7.69 -7.17
CA PHE A 84 -3.92 -7.75 -7.12
C PHE A 84 -4.35 -8.53 -5.89
N THR A 85 -5.49 -8.17 -5.31
CA THR A 85 -6.03 -8.85 -4.13
C THR A 85 -7.45 -9.34 -4.36
N ALA A 86 -7.86 -10.34 -3.60
CA ALA A 86 -9.24 -10.80 -3.49
C ALA A 86 -9.46 -11.36 -2.08
N GLY A 87 -10.71 -11.55 -1.69
CA GLY A 87 -11.03 -12.38 -0.52
C GLY A 87 -10.51 -13.80 -0.70
N GLY A 88 -10.20 -14.45 0.43
CA GLY A 88 -9.58 -15.78 0.44
C GLY A 88 -10.41 -16.84 -0.25
N HIS A 89 -9.73 -17.76 -0.92
CA HIS A 89 -10.36 -18.94 -1.50
C HIS A 89 -10.58 -20.05 -0.46
N SER A 90 -9.77 -20.06 0.60
CA SER A 90 -9.75 -21.17 1.56
C SER A 90 -10.61 -20.90 2.80
N SER A 91 -10.81 -19.64 3.16
CA SER A 91 -11.52 -19.23 4.37
C SER A 91 -11.93 -17.76 4.33
N VAL A 92 -12.94 -17.39 5.11
CA VAL A 92 -13.33 -15.99 5.38
C VAL A 92 -12.26 -15.19 6.13
N ASN A 93 -11.27 -15.86 6.70
CA ASN A 93 -10.09 -15.25 7.31
C ASN A 93 -8.98 -14.99 6.28
N GLY A 94 -9.18 -15.41 5.03
CA GLY A 94 -8.17 -15.37 3.97
C GLY A 94 -8.23 -14.10 3.12
N VAL A 95 -7.08 -13.74 2.55
CA VAL A 95 -6.91 -12.85 1.41
C VAL A 95 -6.08 -13.57 0.38
N TYR A 96 -6.59 -13.62 -0.85
CA TYR A 96 -5.87 -14.13 -2.00
C TYR A 96 -5.10 -12.99 -2.68
N VAL A 97 -3.88 -13.25 -3.10
CA VAL A 97 -3.01 -12.27 -3.76
C VAL A 97 -2.47 -12.86 -5.05
N GLU A 98 -2.59 -12.13 -6.15
CA GLU A 98 -1.85 -12.41 -7.38
C GLU A 98 -0.81 -11.34 -7.65
N THR A 99 0.40 -11.76 -8.02
CA THR A 99 1.41 -10.88 -8.61
C THR A 99 1.63 -11.27 -10.07
N LYS A 100 1.75 -10.25 -10.92
CA LYS A 100 1.86 -10.43 -12.38
C LYS A 100 2.93 -9.49 -12.94
N ASN A 101 3.56 -9.91 -14.02
CA ASN A 101 4.31 -8.98 -14.86
C ASN A 101 3.35 -8.09 -15.66
N LEU A 102 3.89 -7.04 -16.30
CA LEU A 102 3.10 -6.14 -17.14
C LEU A 102 2.53 -6.80 -18.41
N GLY A 103 2.98 -8.00 -18.76
CA GLY A 103 2.39 -8.84 -19.81
C GLY A 103 1.24 -9.74 -19.32
N ALA A 104 0.70 -9.49 -18.12
CA ALA A 104 -0.35 -10.28 -17.47
C ALA A 104 0.04 -11.71 -17.05
N GLY A 105 1.28 -12.13 -17.28
CA GLY A 105 1.79 -13.42 -16.84
C GLY A 105 1.99 -13.43 -15.33
N LEU A 106 1.56 -14.51 -14.66
CA LEU A 106 1.87 -14.73 -13.24
C LEU A 106 3.39 -14.76 -13.05
N ALA A 107 3.87 -14.01 -12.07
CA ALA A 107 5.28 -13.92 -11.74
C ALA A 107 5.41 -13.56 -10.27
N ASP A 108 6.41 -14.10 -9.59
CA ASP A 108 6.68 -13.76 -8.20
C ASP A 108 7.23 -12.33 -8.12
N TYR A 109 6.61 -11.52 -7.28
CA TYR A 109 7.10 -10.20 -6.90
C TYR A 109 6.93 -10.05 -5.39
N PRO A 110 7.86 -9.35 -4.70
CA PRO A 110 7.66 -9.04 -3.30
C PRO A 110 6.46 -8.10 -3.19
N PHE A 111 5.54 -8.40 -2.29
CA PHE A 111 4.38 -7.57 -2.03
C PHE A 111 4.18 -7.35 -0.54
N GLN A 112 3.54 -6.23 -0.24
CA GLN A 112 3.07 -5.90 1.08
C GLN A 112 1.58 -5.63 0.99
N LEU A 113 0.81 -6.20 1.92
CA LEU A 113 -0.65 -6.15 1.96
C LEU A 113 -1.09 -5.61 3.31
N GLN A 114 -2.07 -4.72 3.31
CA GLN A 114 -2.76 -4.19 4.48
C GLN A 114 -4.26 -4.46 4.37
N VAL A 115 -4.83 -4.96 5.47
CA VAL A 115 -6.25 -5.24 5.61
C VAL A 115 -6.86 -4.27 6.61
N GLN A 116 -7.94 -3.61 6.20
CA GLN A 116 -8.63 -2.62 7.03
C GLN A 116 -10.12 -2.93 7.14
N CYS A 117 -10.54 -3.27 8.36
CA CYS A 117 -11.93 -3.64 8.69
C CYS A 117 -12.75 -2.48 9.27
N GLY A 118 -12.10 -1.41 9.74
CA GLY A 118 -12.74 -0.24 10.34
C GLY A 118 -12.27 1.07 9.69
N GLY A 119 -12.76 2.21 10.17
CA GLY A 119 -12.39 3.52 9.60
C GLY A 119 -13.02 3.77 8.23
N LEU A 120 -12.29 4.40 7.32
CA LEU A 120 -12.77 4.82 6.01
C LEU A 120 -12.19 3.95 4.89
N TRP A 121 -13.04 3.21 4.20
CA TRP A 121 -12.61 2.36 3.08
C TRP A 121 -13.79 1.96 2.19
N VAL A 122 -13.50 1.54 0.96
CA VAL A 122 -14.49 1.13 -0.06
C VAL A 122 -14.02 -0.16 -0.74
N ALA A 123 -14.95 -1.04 -1.07
CA ALA A 123 -14.76 -2.11 -2.04
C ALA A 123 -15.85 -2.06 -3.13
N THR A 124 -15.44 -2.13 -4.39
CA THR A 124 -16.32 -2.12 -5.56
C THR A 124 -16.22 -3.42 -6.35
N ASN A 125 -17.25 -3.73 -7.14
CA ASN A 125 -17.21 -4.84 -8.11
C ASN A 125 -16.75 -4.38 -9.50
N TYR A 126 -16.68 -5.31 -10.46
CA TYR A 126 -16.27 -5.05 -11.85
C TYR A 126 -17.12 -4.04 -12.62
N SER A 127 -18.33 -3.70 -12.14
CA SER A 127 -19.16 -2.64 -12.73
C SER A 127 -18.95 -1.29 -12.04
N GLY A 128 -18.05 -1.21 -11.06
CA GLY A 128 -17.84 -0.04 -10.22
C GLY A 128 -18.93 0.21 -9.19
N ASN A 129 -19.81 -0.77 -8.96
CA ASN A 129 -20.84 -0.66 -7.93
C ASN A 129 -20.23 -0.89 -6.55
N PHE A 130 -20.68 -0.12 -5.57
CA PHE A 130 -20.34 -0.32 -4.16
C PHE A 130 -20.79 -1.71 -3.70
N VAL A 131 -19.89 -2.44 -3.01
CA VAL A 131 -20.19 -3.75 -2.41
C VAL A 131 -20.21 -3.65 -0.90
N ARG A 132 -19.17 -3.05 -0.31
CA ARG A 132 -19.03 -2.84 1.14
C ARG A 132 -18.03 -1.72 1.41
N GLY A 133 -18.05 -1.19 2.64
CA GLY A 133 -17.17 -0.09 3.03
C GLY A 133 -17.37 0.33 4.48
N GLY A 134 -16.44 1.15 4.98
CA GLY A 134 -16.52 1.82 6.27
C GLY A 134 -16.62 3.33 6.07
N GLY A 135 -17.55 3.99 6.79
CA GLY A 135 -17.74 5.45 6.72
C GLY A 135 -18.18 5.99 5.36
N VAL A 136 -18.63 5.14 4.44
CA VAL A 136 -19.06 5.52 3.08
C VAL A 136 -20.50 6.02 3.12
N THR A 137 -20.75 7.19 2.53
CA THR A 137 -22.09 7.78 2.37
C THR A 137 -22.55 7.79 0.91
N GLY A 138 -21.63 7.59 -0.04
CA GLY A 138 -21.98 7.50 -1.44
C GLY A 138 -20.87 6.90 -2.29
N MET A 139 -21.27 6.28 -3.40
CA MET A 139 -20.37 5.78 -4.44
C MET A 139 -20.99 6.13 -5.79
N THR A 140 -20.32 6.98 -6.56
CA THR A 140 -20.82 7.49 -7.85
C THR A 140 -19.93 6.98 -8.97
N ARG A 141 -20.50 6.31 -9.97
CA ARG A 141 -19.81 6.01 -11.23
C ARG A 141 -20.00 7.17 -12.20
N LEU A 142 -18.92 7.88 -12.50
CA LEU A 142 -18.91 9.06 -13.37
C LEU A 142 -18.78 8.69 -14.85
N GLY A 143 -18.28 7.50 -15.13
CA GLY A 143 -18.13 6.93 -16.46
C GLY A 143 -17.29 5.65 -16.40
N PRO A 144 -16.93 5.06 -17.55
CA PRO A 144 -16.00 3.94 -17.59
C PRO A 144 -14.72 4.28 -16.81
N GLY A 145 -14.37 3.43 -15.85
CA GLY A 145 -13.15 3.55 -15.04
C GLY A 145 -13.01 4.85 -14.25
N ARG A 146 -14.10 5.58 -13.98
CA ARG A 146 -14.05 6.83 -13.20
C ARG A 146 -15.14 6.85 -12.15
N TYR A 147 -14.74 7.12 -10.92
CA TYR A 147 -15.63 7.05 -9.78
C TYR A 147 -15.34 8.12 -8.73
N GLU A 148 -16.34 8.43 -7.92
CA GLU A 148 -16.22 9.26 -6.73
C GLU A 148 -16.78 8.48 -5.53
N ALA A 149 -15.93 8.20 -4.55
CA ALA A 149 -16.34 7.69 -3.25
C ALA A 149 -16.54 8.87 -2.28
N THR A 150 -17.67 8.93 -1.60
CA THR A 150 -17.97 9.98 -0.61
C THR A 150 -18.02 9.35 0.78
N PHE A 151 -17.34 9.97 1.74
CA PHE A 151 -17.30 9.55 3.14
C PHE A 151 -18.17 10.44 4.04
N ASN A 152 -18.36 9.99 5.28
CA ASN A 152 -19.15 10.70 6.30
C ASN A 152 -18.39 11.84 7.00
N GLN A 153 -17.19 12.16 6.55
CA GLN A 153 -16.34 13.21 7.10
C GLN A 153 -15.42 13.81 6.03
N ASP A 154 -14.82 14.96 6.34
CA ASP A 154 -13.79 15.59 5.50
C ASP A 154 -12.56 14.68 5.43
N VAL A 155 -12.12 14.37 4.20
CA VAL A 155 -10.96 13.52 3.91
C VAL A 155 -9.86 14.26 3.14
N SER A 156 -9.97 15.56 2.95
CA SER A 156 -9.01 16.37 2.18
C SER A 156 -7.59 16.36 2.78
N GLY A 157 -7.48 16.17 4.10
CA GLY A 157 -6.22 16.00 4.82
C GLY A 157 -5.72 14.55 4.93
N CYS A 158 -6.45 13.58 4.40
CA CYS A 158 -6.14 12.15 4.56
C CYS A 158 -5.31 11.61 3.38
N THR A 159 -4.75 10.41 3.54
CA THR A 159 -4.06 9.69 2.47
C THR A 159 -4.90 8.55 1.91
N PHE A 160 -4.70 8.21 0.63
CA PHE A 160 -5.50 7.28 -0.15
C PHE A 160 -4.59 6.19 -0.72
N ALA A 161 -4.85 4.93 -0.37
CA ALA A 161 -4.18 3.78 -0.95
C ALA A 161 -5.24 2.85 -1.55
N ALA A 162 -5.01 2.40 -2.77
CA ALA A 162 -5.92 1.54 -3.51
C ALA A 162 -5.18 0.49 -4.33
N THR A 163 -5.87 -0.62 -4.53
CA THR A 163 -5.42 -1.74 -5.36
C THR A 163 -6.59 -2.22 -6.21
N VAL A 164 -6.31 -2.68 -7.44
CA VAL A 164 -7.30 -3.43 -8.23
C VAL A 164 -7.54 -4.75 -7.49
N ALA A 165 -8.76 -4.93 -7.02
CA ALA A 165 -9.04 -5.91 -5.98
C ALA A 165 -10.47 -6.41 -6.08
N ASP A 166 -10.64 -7.72 -6.26
CA ASP A 166 -11.97 -8.33 -6.27
C ASP A 166 -12.59 -8.30 -4.86
N PRO A 167 -13.85 -7.88 -4.71
CA PRO A 167 -14.49 -7.82 -3.41
C PRO A 167 -14.90 -9.21 -2.91
N GLY A 168 -15.12 -10.18 -3.80
CA GLY A 168 -15.39 -11.58 -3.46
C GLY A 168 -14.08 -12.36 -3.40
N ASN A 169 -14.05 -13.55 -3.99
CA ASN A 169 -12.88 -14.40 -4.12
C ASN A 169 -12.59 -14.72 -5.60
N GLY A 170 -12.81 -13.73 -6.48
CA GLY A 170 -12.57 -13.87 -7.90
C GLY A 170 -11.08 -13.72 -8.26
N LEU A 171 -10.63 -14.48 -9.26
CA LEU A 171 -9.30 -14.28 -9.86
C LEU A 171 -9.28 -13.01 -10.72
N VAL A 172 -8.13 -12.32 -10.74
CA VAL A 172 -7.93 -11.15 -11.60
C VAL A 172 -7.35 -11.60 -12.95
N TYR A 173 -8.24 -11.91 -13.89
CA TYR A 173 -7.84 -12.38 -15.22
C TYR A 173 -7.22 -11.29 -16.09
N ASN A 174 -7.75 -10.07 -15.98
CA ASN A 174 -7.28 -8.92 -16.74
C ASN A 174 -6.60 -7.94 -15.80
N PRO A 175 -5.28 -7.67 -15.95
CA PRO A 175 -4.63 -6.66 -15.13
C PRO A 175 -5.16 -5.27 -15.48
N GLY A 176 -5.26 -4.44 -14.45
CA GLY A 176 -5.58 -3.02 -14.54
C GLY A 176 -4.70 -2.23 -13.59
N LEU A 177 -4.83 -0.91 -13.66
CA LEU A 177 -4.20 0.05 -12.77
C LEU A 177 -5.29 0.82 -12.03
N VAL A 178 -5.01 1.24 -10.80
CA VAL A 178 -5.88 2.12 -10.03
C VAL A 178 -5.10 3.35 -9.58
N PHE A 179 -5.76 4.48 -9.66
CA PHE A 179 -5.25 5.80 -9.30
C PHE A 179 -6.28 6.51 -8.43
N THR A 180 -5.82 7.35 -7.53
CA THR A 180 -6.72 8.11 -6.64
C THR A 180 -6.40 9.59 -6.67
N ALA A 181 -7.37 10.42 -6.33
CA ALA A 181 -7.18 11.84 -6.06
C ALA A 181 -8.15 12.29 -4.97
N GLY A 182 -7.94 13.47 -4.39
CA GLY A 182 -8.96 14.12 -3.57
C GLY A 182 -10.24 14.36 -4.38
N GLY A 183 -11.38 14.27 -3.70
CA GLY A 183 -12.70 14.32 -4.33
C GLY A 183 -12.94 15.59 -5.12
N HIS A 184 -13.53 15.43 -6.30
CA HIS A 184 -13.87 16.54 -7.18
C HIS A 184 -15.19 17.20 -6.78
N ASN A 185 -16.08 16.45 -6.13
CA ASN A 185 -17.42 16.93 -5.78
C ASN A 185 -17.49 17.53 -4.37
N SER A 186 -16.61 17.09 -3.45
CA SER A 186 -16.63 17.48 -2.04
C SER A 186 -15.28 17.21 -1.37
N VAL A 187 -15.02 17.87 -0.23
CA VAL A 187 -13.89 17.56 0.65
C VAL A 187 -14.03 16.19 1.32
N ASN A 188 -15.24 15.62 1.36
CA ASN A 188 -15.50 14.27 1.83
C ASN A 188 -15.25 13.20 0.74
N GLY A 189 -14.88 13.62 -0.46
CA GLY A 189 -14.74 12.74 -1.62
C GLY A 189 -13.33 12.21 -1.82
N VAL A 190 -13.22 11.05 -2.45
CA VAL A 190 -12.02 10.53 -3.10
C VAL A 190 -12.40 10.16 -4.53
N TYR A 191 -11.71 10.76 -5.49
CA TYR A 191 -11.85 10.42 -6.89
C TYR A 191 -10.96 9.22 -7.20
N VAL A 192 -11.47 8.26 -7.98
CA VAL A 192 -10.76 7.02 -8.34
C VAL A 192 -10.83 6.82 -9.85
N GLU A 193 -9.68 6.55 -10.47
CA GLU A 193 -9.62 6.06 -11.84
C GLU A 193 -9.11 4.64 -11.89
N THR A 194 -9.74 3.81 -12.71
CA THR A 194 -9.19 2.52 -13.12
C THR A 194 -8.89 2.53 -14.62
N LYS A 195 -7.75 1.98 -14.98
CA LYS A 195 -7.25 1.97 -16.37
C LYS A 195 -6.77 0.60 -16.75
N ASN A 196 -6.91 0.26 -18.03
CA ASN A 196 -6.15 -0.85 -18.59
C ASN A 196 -4.66 -0.46 -18.68
N LEU A 197 -3.79 -1.44 -18.94
CA LEU A 197 -2.34 -1.20 -19.03
C LEU A 197 -1.95 -0.27 -20.19
N GLY A 198 -2.81 -0.11 -21.19
CA GLY A 198 -2.68 0.86 -22.27
C GLY A 198 -3.18 2.27 -21.94
N ALA A 199 -3.39 2.58 -20.66
CA ALA A 199 -3.92 3.86 -20.15
C ALA A 199 -5.38 4.21 -20.51
N GLY A 200 -6.09 3.31 -21.19
CA GLY A 200 -7.51 3.50 -21.46
C GLY A 200 -8.34 3.33 -20.20
N LEU A 201 -9.25 4.28 -19.92
CA LEU A 201 -10.22 4.16 -18.85
C LEU A 201 -11.07 2.90 -19.05
N ALA A 202 -11.13 2.05 -18.03
CA ALA A 202 -11.86 0.80 -18.06
C ALA A 202 -12.28 0.42 -16.64
N ASP A 203 -13.44 -0.22 -16.50
CA ASP A 203 -13.92 -0.63 -15.18
C ASP A 203 -13.10 -1.82 -14.66
N TYR A 204 -12.56 -1.67 -13.45
CA TYR A 204 -11.95 -2.75 -12.68
C TYR A 204 -12.50 -2.67 -11.25
N PRO A 205 -12.65 -3.81 -10.55
CA PRO A 205 -12.97 -3.78 -9.14
C PRO A 205 -11.76 -3.19 -8.41
N PHE A 206 -12.02 -2.32 -7.44
CA PHE A 206 -10.95 -1.75 -6.64
C PHE A 206 -11.35 -1.72 -5.18
N GLN A 207 -10.34 -1.72 -4.34
CA GLN A 207 -10.49 -1.45 -2.92
C GLN A 207 -9.63 -0.25 -2.57
N LEU A 208 -10.19 0.64 -1.77
CA LEU A 208 -9.62 1.93 -1.38
C LEU A 208 -9.62 2.02 0.14
N GLN A 209 -8.48 2.42 0.72
CA GLN A 209 -8.29 2.74 2.12
C GLN A 209 -7.98 4.23 2.27
N VAL A 210 -8.70 4.90 3.16
CA VAL A 210 -8.51 6.33 3.48
C VAL A 210 -8.03 6.46 4.92
N GLN A 211 -6.84 7.04 5.08
CA GLN A 211 -6.13 7.10 6.35
C GLN A 211 -5.82 8.56 6.72
N CYS A 212 -6.47 9.05 7.79
CA CYS A 212 -6.41 10.45 8.23
C CYS A 212 -5.37 10.71 9.34
N GLY A 213 -4.56 9.71 9.69
CA GLY A 213 -3.53 9.78 10.74
C GLY A 213 -2.62 8.56 10.71
N GLY A 214 -1.83 8.33 11.76
CA GLY A 214 -0.86 7.23 11.79
C GLY A 214 0.43 7.60 11.07
N LEU A 215 0.95 6.70 10.23
CA LEU A 215 2.21 6.90 9.51
C LEU A 215 1.92 6.99 8.02
N THR A 216 1.85 8.21 7.49
CA THR A 216 1.38 8.46 6.12
C THR A 216 2.14 9.59 5.44
N VAL A 217 2.22 9.53 4.10
CA VAL A 217 2.85 10.55 3.25
C VAL A 217 1.99 10.75 2.01
N ALA A 218 1.87 12.00 1.56
CA ALA A 218 1.37 12.36 0.24
C ALA A 218 2.37 13.29 -0.44
N SER A 219 2.70 12.99 -1.70
CA SER A 219 3.58 13.79 -2.55
C SER A 219 2.86 14.33 -3.79
N ASP A 220 3.35 15.46 -4.32
CA ASP A 220 2.84 16.05 -5.56
C ASP A 220 3.62 15.58 -6.81
N TYR A 221 3.21 16.06 -7.99
CA TYR A 221 3.87 15.79 -9.28
C TYR A 221 5.32 16.30 -9.38
N SER A 222 5.72 17.25 -8.53
CA SER A 222 7.10 17.72 -8.47
C SER A 222 7.94 16.90 -7.48
N GLY A 223 7.31 15.93 -6.81
CA GLY A 223 7.96 15.12 -5.79
C GLY A 223 8.20 15.87 -4.48
N ASN A 224 7.37 16.87 -4.17
CA ASN A 224 7.39 17.55 -2.87
C ASN A 224 6.46 16.85 -1.89
N PHE A 225 6.78 16.92 -0.60
CA PHE A 225 5.84 16.56 0.47
C PHE A 225 4.68 17.56 0.53
N VAL A 226 3.45 17.05 0.53
CA VAL A 226 2.24 17.88 0.62
C VAL A 226 1.57 17.76 1.99
N ARG A 227 1.39 16.53 2.47
CA ARG A 227 0.78 16.24 3.77
C ARG A 227 1.15 14.83 4.23
N GLY A 228 0.92 14.55 5.51
CA GLY A 228 1.20 13.25 6.11
C GLY A 228 1.13 13.32 7.63
N SER A 229 1.38 12.18 8.27
CA SER A 229 1.40 12.06 9.73
C SER A 229 2.55 11.15 10.15
N GLY A 230 3.18 11.46 11.28
CA GLY A 230 4.36 10.75 11.80
C GLY A 230 5.64 10.96 10.98
N VAL A 231 5.65 11.83 9.97
CA VAL A 231 6.81 12.10 9.11
C VAL A 231 7.68 13.18 9.73
N THR A 232 8.98 12.91 9.84
CA THR A 232 10.00 13.86 10.33
C THR A 232 10.84 14.45 9.20
N ALA A 233 11.00 13.72 8.09
CA ALA A 233 11.64 14.21 6.89
C ALA A 233 11.09 13.53 5.63
N PHE A 234 11.11 14.24 4.51
CA PHE A 234 10.77 13.71 3.19
C PHE A 234 11.77 14.25 2.17
N THR A 235 12.49 13.35 1.50
CA THR A 235 13.59 13.72 0.61
C THR A 235 13.35 13.17 -0.78
N ARG A 236 13.37 14.04 -1.80
CA ARG A 236 13.47 13.61 -3.20
C ARG A 236 14.93 13.36 -3.54
N LEU A 237 15.28 12.08 -3.69
CA LEU A 237 16.65 11.61 -3.95
C LEU A 237 17.03 11.75 -5.43
N GLY A 238 16.03 11.82 -6.31
CA GLY A 238 16.18 11.98 -7.75
C GLY A 238 14.83 11.81 -8.44
N VAL A 239 14.83 11.83 -9.77
CA VAL A 239 13.61 11.55 -10.55
C VAL A 239 13.03 10.21 -10.13
N GLY A 240 11.77 10.22 -9.69
CA GLY A 240 11.03 9.03 -9.29
C GLY A 240 11.61 8.26 -8.10
N ARG A 241 12.43 8.90 -7.25
CA ARG A 241 13.04 8.28 -6.07
C ARG A 241 12.91 9.17 -4.85
N TYR A 242 12.36 8.61 -3.79
CA TYR A 242 12.03 9.36 -2.57
C TYR A 242 12.35 8.55 -1.32
N GLU A 243 12.65 9.24 -0.23
CA GLU A 243 12.75 8.65 1.09
C GLU A 243 11.92 9.46 2.08
N ALA A 244 10.94 8.79 2.70
CA ALA A 244 10.17 9.31 3.81
C ALA A 244 10.75 8.77 5.12
N THR A 245 11.08 9.64 6.06
CA THR A 245 11.54 9.28 7.40
C THR A 245 10.45 9.56 8.41
N PHE A 246 10.12 8.58 9.25
CA PHE A 246 9.12 8.68 10.29
C PHE A 246 9.71 8.98 11.67
N ASP A 247 8.85 9.31 12.63
CA ASP A 247 9.18 9.62 14.02
C ASP A 247 9.60 8.39 14.85
N ARG A 248 9.58 7.20 14.25
CA ARG A 248 9.87 5.91 14.88
C ARG A 248 10.41 4.89 13.89
N ASN A 249 10.94 3.78 14.43
CA ASN A 249 11.37 2.64 13.64
C ASN A 249 10.16 1.99 12.95
N VAL A 250 10.24 1.89 11.62
CA VAL A 250 9.22 1.29 10.75
C VAL A 250 9.74 0.08 9.97
N ALA A 251 10.98 -0.37 10.18
CA ALA A 251 11.59 -1.49 9.46
C ALA A 251 10.81 -2.82 9.63
N GLY A 252 10.08 -2.95 10.74
CA GLY A 252 9.22 -4.09 11.03
C GLY A 252 7.81 -4.00 10.45
N CYS A 253 7.46 -2.93 9.73
CA CYS A 253 6.09 -2.63 9.32
C CYS A 253 5.86 -2.96 7.84
N SER A 254 4.61 -2.81 7.39
CA SER A 254 4.20 -2.86 5.99
C SER A 254 4.05 -1.47 5.38
N TYR A 255 4.28 -1.34 4.08
CA TYR A 255 4.28 -0.09 3.31
C TYR A 255 3.45 -0.29 2.04
N VAL A 256 2.26 0.30 1.98
CA VAL A 256 1.42 0.30 0.77
C VAL A 256 1.34 1.70 0.20
N ALA A 257 1.46 1.80 -1.11
CA ALA A 257 1.38 3.06 -1.82
C ALA A 257 0.60 2.92 -3.12
N THR A 258 0.00 4.03 -3.53
CA THR A 258 -0.73 4.17 -4.78
C THR A 258 -0.32 5.47 -5.45
N VAL A 259 -0.25 5.46 -6.79
CA VAL A 259 -0.09 6.70 -7.56
C VAL A 259 -1.37 7.52 -7.36
N ALA A 260 -1.22 8.65 -6.68
CA ALA A 260 -2.34 9.34 -6.08
C ALA A 260 -2.08 10.84 -5.98
N ASP A 261 -2.91 11.64 -6.64
CA ASP A 261 -2.81 13.11 -6.53
C ASP A 261 -3.32 13.57 -5.15
N PRO A 262 -2.56 14.38 -4.40
CA PRO A 262 -3.01 14.90 -3.12
C PRO A 262 -4.13 15.95 -3.28
N GLY A 263 -4.25 16.58 -4.44
CA GLY A 263 -5.28 17.56 -4.77
C GLY A 263 -6.46 16.92 -5.50
N ARG A 264 -6.89 17.55 -6.61
CA ARG A 264 -8.06 17.16 -7.43
C ARG A 264 -7.68 16.97 -8.90
N ASN A 265 -6.41 16.67 -9.18
CA ASN A 265 -5.95 16.51 -10.55
C ASN A 265 -6.10 15.06 -11.01
N LEU A 266 -6.39 14.89 -12.30
CA LEU A 266 -6.43 13.59 -12.95
C LEU A 266 -5.00 13.04 -13.14
N VAL A 267 -4.84 11.73 -12.98
CA VAL A 267 -3.58 11.04 -13.32
C VAL A 267 -3.61 10.67 -14.80
N TYR A 268 -3.10 11.57 -15.66
CA TYR A 268 -3.18 11.41 -17.11
C TYR A 268 -2.31 10.28 -17.67
N SER A 269 -1.08 10.16 -17.17
CA SER A 269 -0.12 9.13 -17.61
C SER A 269 -0.09 8.01 -16.58
N PRO A 270 -0.19 6.73 -16.99
CA PRO A 270 -0.12 5.62 -16.05
C PRO A 270 1.26 5.61 -15.39
N GLY A 271 1.29 5.77 -14.07
CA GLY A 271 2.47 5.55 -13.25
C GLY A 271 2.36 4.26 -12.46
N LEU A 272 3.49 3.75 -12.03
CA LEU A 272 3.61 2.66 -11.06
C LEU A 272 4.34 3.20 -9.84
N VAL A 273 3.98 2.71 -8.66
CA VAL A 273 4.66 3.03 -7.41
C VAL A 273 5.08 1.75 -6.71
N PHE A 274 6.26 1.80 -6.13
CA PHE A 274 6.90 0.71 -5.40
C PHE A 274 7.45 1.24 -4.10
N THR A 275 7.46 0.42 -3.06
CA THR A 275 7.98 0.79 -1.74
C THR A 275 9.07 -0.18 -1.30
N ALA A 276 9.92 0.26 -0.39
CA ALA A 276 10.91 -0.54 0.28
C ALA A 276 11.19 0.08 1.67
N GLY A 277 11.79 -0.68 2.57
CA GLY A 277 12.42 -0.15 3.77
C GLY A 277 13.47 0.91 3.44
N GLY A 278 13.65 1.85 4.36
CA GLY A 278 14.54 3.01 4.21
C GLY A 278 15.99 2.61 3.92
N HIS A 279 16.66 3.45 3.15
CA HIS A 279 18.08 3.30 2.82
C HIS A 279 18.96 3.96 3.88
N SER A 280 18.45 5.02 4.52
CA SER A 280 19.21 5.87 5.41
C SER A 280 19.02 5.51 6.89
N SER A 281 17.89 4.93 7.27
CA SER A 281 17.59 4.57 8.66
C SER A 281 16.45 3.55 8.78
N PRO A 282 16.31 2.84 9.92
CA PRO A 282 15.15 1.99 10.19
C PRO A 282 13.83 2.76 10.33
N ASN A 283 13.87 4.10 10.41
CA ASN A 283 12.69 4.96 10.39
C ASN A 283 12.26 5.32 8.96
N GLY A 284 13.04 4.93 7.95
CA GLY A 284 12.80 5.29 6.56
C GLY A 284 11.88 4.32 5.83
N VAL A 285 11.18 4.84 4.82
CA VAL A 285 10.55 4.10 3.73
C VAL A 285 11.03 4.73 2.42
N TYR A 286 11.61 3.91 1.57
CA TYR A 286 12.02 4.28 0.23
C TYR A 286 10.85 4.07 -0.73
N VAL A 287 10.65 5.00 -1.67
CA VAL A 287 9.58 4.93 -2.68
C VAL A 287 10.19 5.17 -4.05
N GLU A 288 9.86 4.29 -5.00
CA GLU A 288 10.13 4.52 -6.42
C GLU A 288 8.84 4.70 -7.19
N THR A 289 8.82 5.69 -8.08
CA THR A 289 7.78 5.83 -9.10
C THR A 289 8.37 5.63 -10.48
N LYS A 290 7.67 4.86 -11.32
CA LYS A 290 8.14 4.46 -12.65
C LYS A 290 7.04 4.58 -13.67
N ASN A 291 7.42 4.84 -14.91
CA ASN A 291 6.53 4.58 -16.04
C ASN A 291 6.38 3.05 -16.28
N PRO A 292 5.38 2.60 -17.06
CA PRO A 292 5.21 1.18 -17.34
C PRO A 292 6.38 0.55 -18.11
N GLY A 293 7.25 1.34 -18.74
CA GLY A 293 8.49 0.86 -19.34
C GLY A 293 9.62 0.59 -18.33
N GLY A 294 9.39 0.84 -17.03
CA GLY A 294 10.39 0.68 -15.96
C GLY A 294 11.33 1.86 -15.77
N GLY A 295 11.22 2.90 -16.60
CA GLY A 295 11.97 4.14 -16.43
C GLY A 295 11.47 4.91 -15.21
N LEU A 296 12.40 5.42 -14.39
CA LEU A 296 12.07 6.31 -13.28
C LEU A 296 11.41 7.58 -13.81
N ALA A 297 10.33 7.99 -13.16
CA ALA A 297 9.59 9.19 -13.49
C ALA A 297 8.87 9.69 -12.24
N ASP A 298 8.79 11.01 -12.06
CA ASP A 298 8.04 11.57 -10.93
C ASP A 298 6.53 11.40 -11.17
N TYR A 299 5.88 10.73 -10.23
CA TYR A 299 4.43 10.64 -10.14
C TYR A 299 4.01 10.99 -8.70
N PRO A 300 2.88 11.67 -8.49
CA PRO A 300 2.37 11.88 -7.15
C PRO A 300 2.00 10.52 -6.57
N PHE A 301 2.31 10.32 -5.29
CA PHE A 301 1.95 9.08 -4.62
C PHE A 301 1.49 9.37 -3.21
N GLN A 302 0.74 8.42 -2.67
CA GLN A 302 0.36 8.42 -1.28
C GLN A 302 0.76 7.07 -0.67
N LEU A 303 1.36 7.12 0.51
CA LEU A 303 1.96 6.00 1.23
C LEU A 303 1.29 5.88 2.59
N GLN A 304 0.97 4.65 2.97
CA GLN A 304 0.45 4.26 4.27
C GLN A 304 1.33 3.16 4.87
N VAL A 305 1.74 3.37 6.13
CA VAL A 305 2.58 2.42 6.88
C VAL A 305 1.76 1.81 8.01
N ALA A 306 1.72 0.47 8.07
CA ALA A 306 1.05 -0.27 9.13
C ALA A 306 2.04 -1.17 9.88
N CYS A 307 2.19 -0.86 11.16
CA CYS A 307 2.74 -1.68 12.23
C CYS A 307 1.52 -2.04 13.09
#